data_AF-A0A540L9L6-F1
#
_entry.id   AF-A0A540L9L6-F1
#
_cell.length_a   1.000
_cell.length_b   1.000
_cell.length_c   1.000
_cell.angle_alpha   90.00
_cell.angle_beta   90.00
_cell.angle_gamma   90.00
#
_symmetry.space_group_name_H-M   'P 1'
#
loop_
_entity.id
_entity.type
_entity.pdbx_description
1 polymer ?
#
loop_
_entity_poly.entity_id
_entity_poly.type
_entity_poly.pdbx_seq_one_letter_code
_entity_poly.pdbx_strand_id
1 'polypeptide(L)'
;MASPHLLLPCMLLSLFLCLFSAVFAADASIRSALVNPLSCSAKIMTCNASLYHINIDLKVEEIATLYTVNPSEIRPIKHNKKQDYLISVPCSCKNISGTVGYLYDTTYKVKQFDTFYNVSTKIYSGQPLYIEEEMPQFKTDADFPIHLPCGCVQSQSQIVVTYTVQEHDTLSDIGTLLSAKIENIEKMNKNMTENPSYIVVGWVLFVPMEKNGLRTSKPGFRHKWSILVAILLAVTLLSISTLIFILYRRRKPEQNVEVPDKPVSTSLKSSKSSAPHRSLSLHNQLLHKENMGDVAIFESDGPVIFSLEEIEEATGYFDETKKIGEGGYGSVFLGVIRGKEVAIKKMKSNSTKEFFAELKVL
;
A
#
# COMPACT_ATOMS: atom_id res chain seq x y z
N MET A 1 -33.00 65.01 -18.86
CA MET A 1 -31.73 64.41 -19.32
C MET A 1 -31.53 63.12 -18.55
N ALA A 2 -31.38 61.98 -19.23
CA ALA A 2 -30.98 60.72 -18.58
C ALA A 2 -29.51 60.48 -18.91
N SER A 3 -28.66 60.25 -17.90
CA SER A 3 -27.22 60.06 -18.12
C SER A 3 -26.92 58.68 -18.73
N PRO A 4 -26.10 58.60 -19.79
CA PRO A 4 -25.87 57.34 -20.52
C PRO A 4 -25.03 56.30 -19.75
N HIS A 5 -24.41 56.71 -18.64
CA HIS A 5 -23.39 55.91 -17.93
C HIS A 5 -23.92 54.68 -17.17
N LEU A 6 -25.25 54.52 -17.01
CA LEU A 6 -25.83 53.40 -16.25
C LEU A 6 -26.25 52.17 -17.09
N LEU A 7 -26.21 52.27 -18.43
CA LEU A 7 -26.55 51.15 -19.31
C LEU A 7 -25.38 50.20 -19.57
N LEU A 8 -24.15 50.73 -19.62
CA LEU A 8 -22.93 49.95 -19.88
C LEU A 8 -22.63 48.90 -18.79
N PRO A 9 -22.76 49.19 -17.47
CA PRO A 9 -22.51 48.20 -16.42
C PRO A 9 -23.50 47.03 -16.45
N CYS A 10 -24.79 47.28 -16.69
CA CYS A 10 -25.80 46.21 -16.76
C CYS A 10 -25.56 45.26 -17.95
N MET A 11 -25.19 45.78 -19.12
CA MET A 11 -24.87 44.94 -20.28
C MET A 11 -23.66 44.04 -20.00
N LEU A 12 -22.59 44.59 -19.42
CA LEU A 12 -21.41 43.81 -19.03
C LEU A 12 -21.74 42.75 -17.96
N LEU A 13 -22.54 43.08 -16.94
CA LEU A 13 -22.94 42.14 -15.90
C LEU A 13 -23.76 40.96 -16.48
N SER A 14 -24.66 41.23 -17.43
CA SER A 14 -25.42 40.18 -18.12
C SER A 14 -24.55 39.27 -18.98
N LEU A 15 -23.48 39.79 -19.59
CA LEU A 15 -22.51 38.99 -20.34
C LEU A 15 -21.67 38.11 -19.42
N PHE A 16 -21.26 38.65 -18.26
CA PHE A 16 -20.42 37.97 -17.28
C PHE A 16 -21.15 36.80 -16.58
N LEU A 17 -22.44 36.97 -16.28
CA LEU A 17 -23.29 35.91 -15.73
C LEU A 17 -23.44 34.72 -16.70
N CYS A 18 -23.69 34.98 -17.99
CA CYS A 18 -23.75 33.93 -19.01
C CYS A 18 -22.42 33.19 -19.19
N LEU A 19 -21.28 33.89 -19.05
CA LEU A 19 -19.95 33.28 -19.09
C LEU A 19 -19.67 32.42 -17.85
N PHE A 20 -20.07 32.86 -16.65
CA PHE A 20 -19.90 32.06 -15.43
C PHE A 20 -20.71 30.75 -15.45
N SER A 21 -21.94 30.77 -15.99
CA SER A 21 -22.74 29.56 -16.20
C SER A 21 -22.16 28.59 -17.26
N ALA A 22 -21.20 29.02 -18.07
CA ALA A 22 -20.56 28.20 -19.09
C ALA A 22 -19.18 27.64 -18.68
N VAL A 23 -18.56 28.16 -17.61
CA VAL A 23 -17.22 27.73 -17.15
C VAL A 23 -17.30 26.74 -15.98
N PHE A 24 -18.31 26.81 -15.12
CA PHE A 24 -18.56 25.80 -14.08
C PHE A 24 -19.33 24.58 -14.61
N ALA A 25 -18.84 24.04 -15.73
CA ALA A 25 -19.16 22.71 -16.26
C ALA A 25 -17.89 21.86 -16.46
N ALA A 26 -16.76 22.26 -15.85
CA ALA A 26 -15.59 21.41 -15.67
C ALA A 26 -15.81 20.55 -14.42
N ASP A 27 -16.35 19.35 -14.62
CA ASP A 27 -16.75 18.44 -13.53
C ASP A 27 -15.60 18.15 -12.56
N ALA A 28 -15.83 18.40 -11.27
CA ALA A 28 -14.92 18.08 -10.17
C ALA A 28 -15.00 16.58 -9.82
N SER A 29 -14.90 15.74 -10.86
CA SER A 29 -15.13 14.31 -10.79
C SER A 29 -14.17 13.67 -9.80
N ILE A 30 -14.73 13.16 -8.68
CA ILE A 30 -13.99 12.34 -7.74
C ILE A 30 -13.50 11.12 -8.51
N ARG A 31 -12.18 11.05 -8.76
CA ARG A 31 -11.55 9.88 -9.37
C ARG A 31 -11.62 8.70 -8.40
N SER A 32 -12.77 8.03 -8.43
CA SER A 32 -12.92 6.62 -8.06
C SER A 32 -11.74 5.83 -8.62
N ALA A 33 -11.26 4.83 -7.90
CA ALA A 33 -10.13 4.01 -8.32
C ALA A 33 -10.50 3.29 -9.62
N LEU A 34 -10.13 3.90 -10.76
CA LEU A 34 -10.60 3.48 -12.08
C LEU A 34 -10.10 2.06 -12.35
N VAL A 35 -11.02 1.10 -12.34
CA VAL A 35 -10.72 -0.29 -12.63
C VAL A 35 -10.36 -0.37 -14.11
N ASN A 36 -9.08 -0.63 -14.40
CA ASN A 36 -8.58 -0.73 -15.77
C ASN A 36 -8.62 -2.21 -16.18
N PRO A 37 -9.40 -2.61 -17.21
CA PRO A 37 -9.50 -4.02 -17.60
C PRO A 37 -8.21 -4.51 -18.26
N LEU A 38 -7.91 -5.80 -18.11
CA LEU A 38 -6.71 -6.38 -18.70
C LEU A 38 -6.81 -6.34 -20.24
N SER A 39 -5.78 -5.80 -20.90
CA SER A 39 -5.77 -5.60 -22.35
C SER A 39 -5.81 -6.92 -23.12
N CYS A 40 -6.60 -6.97 -24.20
CA CYS A 40 -6.80 -8.18 -24.99
C CYS A 40 -5.52 -8.69 -25.68
N SER A 41 -5.37 -10.01 -25.75
CA SER A 41 -4.36 -10.68 -26.59
C SER A 41 -4.97 -11.15 -27.91
N ALA A 42 -4.35 -10.75 -29.03
CA ALA A 42 -4.74 -11.21 -30.38
C ALA A 42 -4.69 -12.74 -30.60
N LYS A 43 -4.17 -13.51 -29.65
CA LYS A 43 -4.10 -14.99 -29.68
C LYS A 43 -5.13 -15.69 -28.78
N ILE A 44 -5.76 -14.99 -27.84
CA ILE A 44 -6.67 -15.57 -26.84
C ILE A 44 -7.87 -14.65 -26.69
N MET A 45 -8.96 -14.92 -27.43
CA MET A 45 -10.17 -14.10 -27.34
C MET A 45 -11.08 -14.51 -26.18
N THR A 46 -10.98 -15.75 -25.69
CA THR A 46 -11.75 -16.26 -24.55
C THR A 46 -10.92 -17.20 -23.67
N CYS A 47 -11.29 -17.31 -22.39
CA CYS A 47 -10.75 -18.28 -21.43
C CYS A 47 -11.69 -18.43 -20.23
N ASN A 48 -11.44 -19.40 -19.34
CA ASN A 48 -12.04 -19.38 -18.01
C ASN A 48 -11.16 -18.51 -17.10
N ALA A 49 -11.80 -17.59 -16.37
CA ALA A 49 -11.18 -16.79 -15.30
C ALA A 49 -11.90 -17.04 -13.97
N SER A 50 -11.50 -16.35 -12.91
CA SER A 50 -12.28 -16.33 -11.67
C SER A 50 -12.41 -14.92 -11.10
N LEU A 51 -13.54 -14.63 -10.48
CA LEU A 51 -13.77 -13.39 -9.74
C LEU A 51 -13.75 -13.70 -8.25
N TYR A 52 -13.04 -12.89 -7.46
CA TYR A 52 -13.05 -13.01 -6.00
C TYR A 52 -14.20 -12.20 -5.43
N HIS A 53 -15.13 -12.87 -4.76
CA HIS A 53 -16.26 -12.24 -4.09
C HIS A 53 -16.01 -12.19 -2.57
N ILE A 54 -15.82 -10.98 -2.06
CA ILE A 54 -15.76 -10.67 -0.63
C ILE A 54 -17.19 -10.79 -0.10
N ASN A 55 -17.43 -11.77 0.78
CA ASN A 55 -18.78 -12.11 1.17
C ASN A 55 -19.35 -11.13 2.21
N ILE A 56 -20.60 -10.72 2.01
CA ILE A 56 -21.41 -9.93 2.95
C ILE A 56 -22.53 -10.79 3.57
N ASP A 57 -22.18 -12.01 3.95
CA ASP A 57 -23.05 -13.07 4.49
C ASP A 57 -24.20 -13.52 3.56
N LEU A 58 -23.98 -13.44 2.23
CA LEU A 58 -24.88 -13.99 1.21
C LEU A 58 -24.76 -15.52 1.13
N LYS A 59 -25.83 -16.17 0.68
CA LYS A 59 -25.82 -17.59 0.31
C LYS A 59 -25.27 -17.81 -1.09
N VAL A 60 -24.80 -19.03 -1.36
CA VAL A 60 -24.21 -19.40 -2.65
C VAL A 60 -25.21 -19.23 -3.80
N GLU A 61 -26.50 -19.46 -3.56
CA GLU A 61 -27.58 -19.28 -4.53
C GLU A 61 -27.84 -17.80 -4.88
N GLU A 62 -27.66 -16.90 -3.90
CA GLU A 62 -27.79 -15.46 -4.09
C GLU A 62 -26.59 -14.92 -4.88
N ILE A 63 -25.38 -15.37 -4.56
CA ILE A 63 -24.15 -15.07 -5.31
C ILE A 63 -24.24 -15.62 -6.74
N ALA A 64 -24.74 -16.85 -6.92
CA ALA A 64 -24.96 -17.46 -8.24
C ALA A 64 -25.92 -16.63 -9.10
N THR A 65 -26.97 -16.09 -8.49
CA THR A 65 -27.93 -15.20 -9.15
C THR A 65 -27.27 -13.86 -9.53
N LEU A 66 -26.55 -13.21 -8.62
CA LEU A 66 -25.89 -11.92 -8.87
C LEU A 66 -24.85 -11.98 -10.00
N TYR A 67 -24.12 -13.08 -10.11
CA TYR A 67 -23.09 -13.28 -11.11
C TYR A 67 -23.58 -14.06 -12.35
N THR A 68 -24.86 -14.44 -12.44
CA THR A 68 -25.42 -15.25 -13.56
C THR A 68 -24.62 -16.54 -13.84
N VAL A 69 -24.29 -17.29 -12.79
CA VAL A 69 -23.57 -18.57 -12.86
C VAL A 69 -24.35 -19.72 -12.20
N ASN A 70 -23.95 -20.96 -12.46
CA ASN A 70 -24.40 -22.10 -11.66
C ASN A 70 -23.70 -22.09 -10.28
N PRO A 71 -24.37 -22.50 -9.18
CA PRO A 71 -23.73 -22.68 -7.88
C PRO A 71 -22.49 -23.60 -7.89
N SER A 72 -22.36 -24.50 -8.87
CA SER A 72 -21.18 -25.36 -9.07
C SER A 72 -19.91 -24.60 -9.47
N GLU A 73 -20.04 -23.41 -10.05
CA GLU A 73 -18.91 -22.55 -10.44
C GLU A 73 -18.34 -21.77 -9.24
N ILE A 74 -19.02 -21.79 -8.09
CA ILE A 74 -18.66 -21.05 -6.89
C ILE A 74 -17.91 -21.97 -5.92
N ARG A 75 -16.69 -21.59 -5.56
CA ARG A 75 -15.84 -22.36 -4.62
C ARG A 75 -15.50 -21.53 -3.38
N PRO A 76 -15.68 -22.05 -2.15
CA PRO A 76 -15.34 -21.34 -0.94
C PRO A 76 -13.82 -21.14 -0.81
N ILE A 77 -13.41 -19.94 -0.42
CA ILE A 77 -12.02 -19.59 -0.05
C ILE A 77 -12.02 -18.86 1.29
N LYS A 78 -11.07 -19.16 2.17
CA LYS A 78 -10.99 -18.53 3.49
C LYS A 78 -9.93 -17.45 3.51
N HIS A 79 -10.33 -16.23 3.81
CA HIS A 79 -9.43 -15.13 4.04
C HIS A 79 -9.51 -14.68 5.50
N ASN A 80 -8.38 -14.76 6.21
CA ASN A 80 -8.29 -14.56 7.65
C ASN A 80 -9.31 -15.39 8.44
N LYS A 81 -10.42 -14.77 8.88
CA LYS A 81 -11.54 -15.41 9.59
C LYS A 81 -12.85 -15.46 8.78
N LYS A 82 -12.89 -14.84 7.59
CA LYS A 82 -14.08 -14.76 6.73
C LYS A 82 -14.16 -15.93 5.76
N GLN A 83 -15.38 -16.19 5.29
CA GLN A 83 -15.68 -17.18 4.26
C GLN A 83 -16.12 -16.45 2.98
N ASP A 84 -15.14 -16.22 2.11
CA ASP A 84 -15.28 -15.57 0.82
C ASP A 84 -15.41 -16.63 -0.29
N TYR A 85 -15.55 -16.21 -1.55
CA TYR A 85 -15.76 -17.11 -2.68
C TYR A 85 -14.94 -16.78 -3.92
N LEU A 86 -14.54 -17.82 -4.66
CA LEU A 86 -14.04 -17.73 -6.03
C LEU A 86 -15.16 -18.17 -6.98
N ILE A 87 -15.49 -17.32 -7.95
CA ILE A 87 -16.56 -17.54 -8.92
C ILE A 87 -15.92 -17.77 -10.30
N SER A 88 -16.04 -18.99 -10.84
CA SER A 88 -15.57 -19.36 -12.17
C SER A 88 -16.46 -18.72 -13.25
N VAL A 89 -15.86 -18.01 -14.22
CA VAL A 89 -16.58 -17.27 -15.26
C VAL A 89 -15.97 -17.42 -16.65
N PRO A 90 -16.77 -17.44 -17.73
CA PRO A 90 -16.29 -17.39 -19.12
C PRO A 90 -15.85 -15.96 -19.47
N CYS A 91 -14.54 -15.73 -19.39
CA CYS A 91 -13.90 -14.46 -19.69
C CYS A 91 -13.70 -14.27 -21.20
N SER A 92 -13.92 -13.07 -21.72
CA SER A 92 -13.84 -12.79 -23.16
C SER A 92 -13.35 -11.38 -23.47
N CYS A 93 -12.60 -11.20 -24.56
CA CYS A 93 -12.22 -9.88 -25.06
C CYS A 93 -13.44 -9.16 -25.65
N LYS A 94 -13.68 -7.91 -25.22
CA LYS A 94 -14.77 -7.06 -25.70
C LYS A 94 -14.28 -5.63 -25.92
N ASN A 95 -15.13 -4.85 -26.60
CA ASN A 95 -15.05 -3.39 -26.67
C ASN A 95 -16.42 -2.84 -26.27
N ILE A 96 -16.49 -2.04 -25.21
CA ILE A 96 -17.72 -1.43 -24.68
C ILE A 96 -17.45 0.05 -24.49
N SER A 97 -18.17 0.92 -25.21
CA SER A 97 -17.97 2.38 -25.21
C SER A 97 -16.49 2.80 -25.33
N GLY A 98 -15.76 2.18 -26.27
CA GLY A 98 -14.33 2.41 -26.51
C GLY A 98 -13.38 1.73 -25.51
N THR A 99 -13.89 1.18 -24.40
CA THR A 99 -13.11 0.43 -23.42
C THR A 99 -12.87 -0.99 -23.91
N VAL A 100 -11.64 -1.28 -24.34
CA VAL A 100 -11.22 -2.60 -24.86
C VAL A 100 -10.51 -3.41 -23.78
N GLY A 101 -11.02 -4.60 -23.46
CA GLY A 101 -10.41 -5.47 -22.47
C GLY A 101 -11.10 -6.81 -22.28
N TYR A 102 -10.55 -7.63 -21.39
CA TYR A 102 -11.14 -8.89 -20.96
C TYR A 102 -12.26 -8.66 -19.94
N LEU A 103 -13.50 -8.97 -20.34
CA LEU A 103 -14.71 -8.75 -19.56
C LEU A 103 -15.60 -10.02 -19.48
N TYR A 104 -16.28 -10.14 -18.36
CA TYR A 104 -17.46 -10.97 -18.15
C TYR A 104 -18.67 -10.07 -17.87
N ASP A 105 -19.86 -10.44 -18.35
CA ASP A 105 -21.07 -9.63 -18.15
C ASP A 105 -22.08 -10.42 -17.30
N THR A 106 -22.71 -9.72 -16.37
CA THR A 106 -23.91 -10.17 -15.64
C THR A 106 -24.94 -9.04 -15.66
N THR A 107 -26.15 -9.28 -15.14
CA THR A 107 -27.23 -8.28 -15.11
C THR A 107 -27.69 -8.06 -13.66
N TYR A 108 -27.88 -6.81 -13.26
CA TYR A 108 -28.33 -6.44 -11.92
C TYR A 108 -29.69 -5.75 -11.95
N LYS A 109 -30.63 -6.22 -11.11
CA LYS A 109 -31.93 -5.57 -10.92
C LYS A 109 -31.79 -4.39 -9.97
N VAL A 110 -31.75 -3.18 -10.53
CA VAL A 110 -31.55 -1.94 -9.75
C VAL A 110 -32.73 -1.71 -8.82
N LYS A 111 -32.48 -1.56 -7.52
CA LYS A 111 -33.50 -1.38 -6.48
C LYS A 111 -33.78 0.10 -6.23
N GLN A 112 -34.70 0.38 -5.32
CA GLN A 112 -34.92 1.74 -4.85
C GLN A 112 -33.73 2.20 -3.99
N PHE A 113 -33.27 3.44 -4.21
CA PHE A 113 -32.11 4.05 -3.53
C PHE A 113 -30.73 3.42 -3.80
N ASP A 114 -30.62 2.47 -4.74
CA ASP A 114 -29.32 2.01 -5.20
C ASP A 114 -28.53 3.14 -5.88
N THR A 115 -27.21 3.10 -5.71
CA THR A 115 -26.27 3.85 -6.55
C THR A 115 -25.25 2.88 -7.13
N PHE A 116 -24.76 3.14 -8.34
CA PHE A 116 -23.77 2.26 -8.98
C PHE A 116 -22.53 2.06 -8.08
N TYR A 117 -22.09 3.11 -7.35
CA TYR A 117 -21.01 3.01 -6.38
C TYR A 117 -21.31 2.02 -5.24
N ASN A 118 -22.52 2.06 -4.65
CA ASN A 118 -22.92 1.10 -3.62
C ASN A 118 -23.03 -0.33 -4.16
N VAL A 119 -23.63 -0.52 -5.35
CA VAL A 119 -23.76 -1.83 -5.98
C VAL A 119 -22.38 -2.41 -6.34
N SER A 120 -21.51 -1.61 -6.95
CA SER A 120 -20.12 -1.99 -7.24
C SER A 120 -19.40 -2.39 -5.95
N THR A 121 -19.25 -1.48 -4.98
CA THR A 121 -18.41 -1.70 -3.79
C THR A 121 -18.94 -2.77 -2.84
N LYS A 122 -20.26 -2.83 -2.60
CA LYS A 122 -20.85 -3.70 -1.55
C LYS A 122 -21.35 -5.04 -2.09
N ILE A 123 -21.79 -5.12 -3.34
CA ILE A 123 -22.38 -6.34 -3.92
C ILE A 123 -21.37 -7.05 -4.83
N TYR A 124 -20.68 -6.32 -5.69
CA TYR A 124 -19.71 -6.85 -6.63
C TYR A 124 -18.24 -6.63 -6.23
N SER A 125 -17.98 -6.46 -4.92
CA SER A 125 -16.62 -6.36 -4.35
C SER A 125 -15.74 -5.26 -4.98
N GLY A 126 -16.32 -4.18 -5.51
CA GLY A 126 -15.63 -3.06 -6.15
C GLY A 126 -15.12 -3.32 -7.57
N GLN A 127 -15.50 -4.43 -8.21
CA GLN A 127 -14.95 -4.88 -9.50
C GLN A 127 -15.61 -4.28 -10.76
N PRO A 128 -16.91 -3.95 -10.82
CA PRO A 128 -17.56 -3.47 -12.04
C PRO A 128 -16.92 -2.21 -12.64
N LEU A 129 -16.77 -2.21 -13.98
CA LEU A 129 -16.41 -1.02 -14.73
C LEU A 129 -17.50 0.06 -14.64
N TYR A 130 -17.08 1.30 -14.42
CA TYR A 130 -17.95 2.46 -14.59
C TYR A 130 -17.92 2.90 -16.05
N ILE A 131 -19.00 2.65 -16.79
CA ILE A 131 -19.19 3.11 -18.17
C ILE A 131 -20.16 4.32 -18.15
N GLU A 132 -19.63 5.52 -18.37
CA GLU A 132 -20.38 6.77 -18.25
C GLU A 132 -21.60 6.85 -19.18
N GLU A 133 -21.45 6.37 -20.42
CA GLU A 133 -22.52 6.30 -21.43
C GLU A 133 -23.71 5.42 -21.01
N GLU A 134 -23.50 4.45 -20.11
CA GLU A 134 -24.53 3.53 -19.64
C GLU A 134 -25.25 4.06 -18.39
N MET A 135 -24.61 4.92 -17.57
CA MET A 135 -25.18 5.43 -16.31
C MET A 135 -26.57 6.07 -16.43
N PRO A 136 -26.98 6.75 -17.52
CA PRO A 136 -28.36 7.21 -17.71
C PRO A 136 -29.42 6.10 -17.72
N GLN A 137 -29.02 4.82 -17.81
CA GLN A 137 -29.88 3.64 -17.72
C GLN A 137 -29.95 3.06 -16.30
N PHE A 138 -29.09 3.48 -15.37
CA PHE A 138 -29.08 3.01 -13.97
C PHE A 138 -30.25 3.65 -13.20
N LYS A 139 -31.42 3.01 -13.26
CA LYS A 139 -32.69 3.47 -12.70
C LYS A 139 -33.41 2.31 -12.01
N THR A 140 -34.13 2.58 -10.94
CA THR A 140 -34.91 1.56 -10.21
C THR A 140 -35.80 0.74 -11.15
N ASP A 141 -35.87 -0.57 -10.88
CA ASP A 141 -36.50 -1.63 -11.67
C ASP A 141 -35.90 -1.90 -13.06
N ALA A 142 -34.83 -1.20 -13.48
CA ALA A 142 -34.08 -1.56 -14.68
C ALA A 142 -33.22 -2.82 -14.47
N ASP A 143 -33.07 -3.59 -15.55
CA ASP A 143 -32.14 -4.72 -15.66
C ASP A 143 -30.81 -4.20 -16.24
N PHE A 144 -29.92 -3.74 -15.36
CA PHE A 144 -28.72 -2.98 -15.74
C PHE A 144 -27.52 -3.91 -16.02
N PRO A 145 -26.74 -3.69 -17.09
CA PRO A 145 -25.56 -4.50 -17.40
C PRO A 145 -24.41 -4.23 -16.41
N ILE A 146 -23.75 -5.28 -15.95
CA ILE A 146 -22.61 -5.21 -15.03
C ILE A 146 -21.40 -5.86 -15.68
N HIS A 147 -20.45 -5.02 -16.10
CA HIS A 147 -19.22 -5.43 -16.78
C HIS A 147 -18.09 -5.65 -15.78
N LEU A 148 -17.75 -6.92 -15.56
CA LEU A 148 -16.76 -7.39 -14.58
C LEU A 148 -15.42 -7.70 -15.28
N PRO A 149 -14.35 -6.97 -14.99
CA PRO A 149 -13.03 -7.26 -15.53
C PRO A 149 -12.53 -8.63 -15.11
N CYS A 150 -11.96 -9.33 -16.08
CA CYS A 150 -11.33 -10.63 -15.92
C CYS A 150 -10.00 -10.65 -16.68
N GLY A 151 -9.34 -11.79 -16.78
CA GLY A 151 -8.09 -11.87 -17.54
C GLY A 151 -7.81 -13.26 -18.10
N CYS A 152 -7.09 -13.28 -19.22
CA CYS A 152 -6.59 -14.51 -19.82
C CYS A 152 -5.06 -14.57 -19.79
N VAL A 153 -4.53 -15.77 -19.56
CA VAL A 153 -3.10 -16.04 -19.47
C VAL A 153 -2.73 -17.23 -20.36
N GLN A 154 -1.54 -17.20 -20.96
CA GLN A 154 -1.11 -18.22 -21.92
C GLN A 154 -0.77 -19.58 -21.28
N SER A 155 -0.53 -19.63 -19.96
CA SER A 155 -0.25 -20.90 -19.27
C SER A 155 -1.54 -21.66 -18.99
N GLN A 156 -1.62 -22.89 -19.51
CA GLN A 156 -2.70 -23.82 -19.17
C GLN A 156 -2.72 -24.22 -17.69
N SER A 157 -1.60 -24.09 -16.96
CA SER A 157 -1.53 -24.34 -15.50
C SER A 157 -2.17 -23.24 -14.66
N GLN A 158 -2.37 -22.04 -15.23
CA GLN A 158 -2.81 -20.86 -14.50
C GLN A 158 -4.28 -20.51 -14.79
N ILE A 159 -4.88 -19.74 -13.89
CA ILE A 159 -6.13 -19.02 -14.07
C ILE A 159 -5.97 -17.62 -13.47
N VAL A 160 -6.51 -16.58 -14.12
CA VAL A 160 -6.47 -15.23 -13.56
C VAL A 160 -7.64 -15.05 -12.62
N VAL A 161 -7.36 -14.63 -11.40
CA VAL A 161 -8.34 -14.22 -10.39
C VAL A 161 -8.38 -12.69 -10.37
N THR A 162 -9.55 -12.10 -10.60
CA THR A 162 -9.79 -10.69 -10.30
C THR A 162 -10.00 -10.55 -8.80
N TYR A 163 -9.12 -9.82 -8.13
CA TYR A 163 -9.06 -9.72 -6.67
C TYR A 163 -9.04 -8.28 -6.21
N THR A 164 -9.94 -7.89 -5.30
CA THR A 164 -9.96 -6.54 -4.74
C THR A 164 -9.19 -6.51 -3.42
N VAL A 165 -8.18 -5.65 -3.33
CA VAL A 165 -7.32 -5.48 -2.15
C VAL A 165 -8.15 -5.10 -0.93
N GLN A 166 -8.10 -5.94 0.10
CA GLN A 166 -8.79 -5.76 1.37
C GLN A 166 -7.93 -5.03 2.41
N GLU A 167 -8.52 -4.69 3.55
CA GLU A 167 -7.78 -4.09 4.65
C GLU A 167 -6.70 -5.05 5.22
N HIS A 168 -5.51 -4.50 5.46
CA HIS A 168 -4.29 -5.21 5.90
C HIS A 168 -3.65 -6.19 4.89
N ASP A 169 -4.15 -6.29 3.65
CA ASP A 169 -3.56 -7.14 2.62
C ASP A 169 -2.10 -6.77 2.28
N THR A 170 -1.27 -7.78 2.00
CA THR A 170 -0.01 -7.62 1.28
C THR A 170 0.02 -8.53 0.04
N LEU A 171 0.88 -8.22 -0.95
CA LEU A 171 1.08 -9.11 -2.09
C LEU A 171 1.60 -10.52 -1.71
N SER A 172 2.26 -10.66 -0.57
CA SER A 172 2.70 -11.97 -0.06
C SER A 172 1.51 -12.78 0.45
N ASP A 173 0.55 -12.14 1.11
CA ASP A 173 -0.63 -12.79 1.66
C ASP A 173 -1.62 -13.13 0.54
N ILE A 174 -1.87 -12.21 -0.40
CA ILE A 174 -2.65 -12.46 -1.63
C ILE A 174 -2.02 -13.59 -2.45
N GLY A 175 -0.69 -13.58 -2.63
CA GLY A 175 0.04 -14.64 -3.33
C GLY A 175 -0.06 -16.00 -2.63
N THR A 176 -0.08 -16.03 -1.31
CA THR A 176 -0.26 -17.25 -0.51
C THR A 176 -1.71 -17.75 -0.59
N LEU A 177 -2.69 -16.87 -0.41
CA LEU A 177 -4.13 -17.12 -0.49
C LEU A 177 -4.53 -17.73 -1.84
N LEU A 178 -4.03 -17.15 -2.94
CA LEU A 178 -4.38 -17.51 -4.31
C LEU A 178 -3.32 -18.38 -5.00
N SER A 179 -2.38 -18.98 -4.26
CA SER A 179 -1.31 -19.83 -4.83
C SER A 179 -0.63 -19.23 -6.07
N ALA A 180 -0.34 -17.93 -6.00
CA ALA A 180 0.22 -17.13 -7.07
C ALA A 180 1.59 -16.61 -6.66
N LYS A 181 2.51 -16.51 -7.62
CA LYS A 181 3.83 -15.92 -7.36
C LYS A 181 3.76 -14.39 -7.43
N ILE A 182 4.37 -13.70 -6.47
CA ILE A 182 4.50 -12.24 -6.45
C ILE A 182 5.03 -11.70 -7.78
N GLU A 183 6.11 -12.29 -8.33
CA GLU A 183 6.70 -11.91 -9.64
C GLU A 183 5.69 -11.91 -10.80
N ASN A 184 4.66 -12.76 -10.75
CA ASN A 184 3.63 -12.84 -11.79
C ASN A 184 2.47 -11.85 -11.53
N ILE A 185 2.15 -11.55 -10.26
CA ILE A 185 1.16 -10.52 -9.89
C ILE A 185 1.71 -9.14 -10.29
N GLU A 186 2.94 -8.82 -9.88
CA GLU A 186 3.63 -7.56 -10.23
C GLU A 186 3.74 -7.40 -11.75
N LYS A 187 4.09 -8.47 -12.46
CA LYS A 187 4.19 -8.48 -13.93
C LYS A 187 2.85 -8.26 -14.64
N MET A 188 1.73 -8.64 -14.04
CA MET A 188 0.39 -8.49 -14.62
C MET A 188 -0.25 -7.13 -14.31
N ASN A 189 0.11 -6.50 -13.18
CA ASN A 189 -0.52 -5.26 -12.69
C ASN A 189 0.36 -4.01 -12.80
N LYS A 190 1.41 -4.04 -13.64
CA LYS A 190 2.43 -2.98 -13.79
C LYS A 190 1.88 -1.55 -13.93
N ASN A 191 0.75 -1.38 -14.60
CA ASN A 191 0.17 -0.06 -14.88
C ASN A 191 -0.42 0.61 -13.62
N MET A 192 -0.57 -0.13 -12.51
CA MET A 192 -1.10 0.37 -11.24
C MET A 192 -0.01 0.75 -10.23
N THR A 193 1.25 0.37 -10.48
CA THR A 193 2.32 0.42 -9.47
C THR A 193 3.69 0.80 -10.03
N GLU A 194 4.10 2.07 -9.80
CA GLU A 194 5.50 2.48 -9.97
C GLU A 194 6.44 1.77 -8.98
N ASN A 195 5.93 1.41 -7.80
CA ASN A 195 6.57 0.49 -6.86
C ASN A 195 5.67 -0.75 -6.73
N PRO A 196 6.01 -1.87 -7.39
CA PRO A 196 5.18 -3.07 -7.39
C PRO A 196 4.86 -3.63 -6.00
N SER A 197 5.70 -3.38 -4.99
CA SER A 197 5.49 -3.86 -3.62
C SER A 197 4.52 -3.03 -2.78
N TYR A 198 3.83 -2.03 -3.36
CA TYR A 198 2.83 -1.20 -2.70
C TYR A 198 1.45 -1.41 -3.32
N ILE A 199 0.44 -1.70 -2.48
CA ILE A 199 -0.96 -1.87 -2.86
C ILE A 199 -1.87 -1.06 -1.93
N VAL A 200 -3.02 -0.63 -2.43
CA VAL A 200 -4.00 0.19 -1.68
C VAL A 200 -5.35 -0.53 -1.63
N VAL A 201 -6.03 -0.44 -0.50
CA VAL A 201 -7.38 -1.01 -0.29
C VAL A 201 -8.34 -0.50 -1.37
N GLY A 202 -9.15 -1.41 -1.92
CA GLY A 202 -10.08 -1.12 -3.02
C GLY A 202 -9.47 -1.19 -4.42
N TRP A 203 -8.16 -1.37 -4.59
CA TRP A 203 -7.57 -1.66 -5.90
C TRP A 203 -7.96 -3.05 -6.39
N VAL A 204 -8.33 -3.16 -7.67
CA VAL A 204 -8.63 -4.43 -8.34
C VAL A 204 -7.38 -4.94 -9.06
N LEU A 205 -6.86 -6.08 -8.62
CA LEU A 205 -5.66 -6.73 -9.16
C LEU A 205 -6.02 -8.00 -9.95
N PHE A 206 -5.26 -8.28 -10.99
CA PHE A 206 -5.30 -9.54 -11.74
C PHE A 206 -4.22 -10.49 -11.22
N VAL A 207 -4.63 -11.57 -10.54
CA VAL A 207 -3.74 -12.50 -9.84
C VAL A 207 -3.69 -13.85 -10.58
N PRO A 208 -2.55 -14.22 -11.22
CA PRO A 208 -2.42 -15.50 -11.91
C PRO A 208 -2.15 -16.65 -10.91
N MET A 209 -3.22 -17.29 -10.46
CA MET A 209 -3.24 -18.48 -9.59
C MET A 209 -2.79 -19.73 -10.34
N GLU A 210 -1.90 -20.54 -9.75
CA GLU A 210 -1.62 -21.89 -10.25
C GLU A 210 -2.75 -22.86 -9.85
N LYS A 211 -3.43 -23.47 -10.84
CA LYS A 211 -4.57 -24.39 -10.64
C LYS A 211 -4.27 -25.59 -9.74
N ASN A 212 -3.00 -26.01 -9.69
CA ASN A 212 -2.51 -27.15 -8.90
C ASN A 212 -1.78 -26.71 -7.62
N GLY A 213 -1.90 -25.43 -7.23
CA GLY A 213 -1.11 -24.81 -6.17
C GLY A 213 0.35 -24.54 -6.58
N LEU A 214 1.04 -23.74 -5.76
CA LEU A 214 2.48 -23.56 -5.92
C LEU A 214 3.20 -24.87 -5.58
N ARG A 215 3.97 -25.43 -6.53
CA ARG A 215 4.84 -26.59 -6.27
C ARG A 215 5.89 -26.22 -5.25
N THR A 216 5.69 -26.66 -4.00
CA THR A 216 6.66 -26.49 -2.91
C THR A 216 7.90 -27.33 -3.17
N SER A 217 8.91 -26.71 -3.78
CA SER A 217 10.29 -27.13 -3.56
C SER A 217 10.58 -26.95 -2.07
N LYS A 218 10.49 -28.04 -1.30
CA LYS A 218 10.67 -28.01 0.15
C LYS A 218 12.02 -27.31 0.43
N PRO A 219 12.07 -26.23 1.23
CA PRO A 219 13.30 -25.49 1.46
C PRO A 219 14.36 -26.45 1.99
N GLY A 220 15.43 -26.60 1.22
CA GLY A 220 16.25 -27.81 1.26
C GLY A 220 16.79 -28.10 2.66
N PHE A 221 16.41 -29.25 3.22
CA PHE A 221 16.84 -29.76 4.54
C PHE A 221 18.37 -29.67 4.73
N ARG A 222 19.10 -29.79 3.61
CA ARG A 222 20.54 -29.54 3.44
C ARG A 222 21.04 -28.23 4.08
N HIS A 223 20.32 -27.10 4.02
CA HIS A 223 20.81 -25.84 4.60
C HIS A 223 20.87 -25.89 6.13
N LYS A 224 19.85 -26.46 6.79
CA LYS A 224 19.86 -26.63 8.26
C LYS A 224 20.98 -27.59 8.70
N TRP A 225 21.20 -28.68 7.95
CA TRP A 225 22.30 -29.61 8.22
C TRP A 225 23.69 -29.02 7.95
N SER A 226 23.85 -28.22 6.89
CA SER A 226 25.13 -27.55 6.59
C SER A 226 25.56 -26.62 7.73
N ILE A 227 24.61 -25.86 8.30
CA ILE A 227 24.85 -25.01 9.46
C ILE A 227 25.25 -25.84 10.70
N LEU A 228 24.53 -26.93 10.99
CA LEU A 228 24.85 -27.81 12.12
C LEU A 228 26.24 -28.45 12.00
N VAL A 229 26.60 -28.93 10.80
CA VAL A 229 27.93 -29.51 10.54
C VAL A 229 29.04 -28.46 10.64
N ALA A 230 28.82 -27.24 10.14
CA ALA A 230 29.79 -26.15 10.26
C ALA A 230 30.04 -25.75 11.74
N ILE A 231 28.98 -25.68 12.56
CA ILE A 231 29.10 -25.43 14.00
C ILE A 231 29.88 -26.55 14.70
N LEU A 232 29.59 -27.82 14.39
CA LEU A 232 30.27 -28.96 14.99
C LEU A 232 31.78 -29.00 14.65
N LEU A 233 32.14 -28.66 13.42
CA LEU A 233 33.54 -28.53 12.98
C LEU A 233 34.24 -27.36 13.68
N ALA A 234 33.59 -26.20 13.83
CA ALA A 234 34.15 -25.07 14.55
C ALA A 234 34.42 -25.40 16.03
N VAL A 235 33.46 -26.02 16.71
CA VAL A 235 33.58 -26.41 18.14
C VAL A 235 34.68 -27.45 18.36
N THR A 236 34.84 -28.43 17.47
CA THR A 236 35.90 -29.45 17.60
C THR A 236 37.30 -28.87 17.33
N LEU A 237 37.46 -27.94 16.38
CA LEU A 237 38.73 -27.24 16.17
C LEU A 237 39.11 -26.35 17.37
N LEU A 238 38.13 -25.73 18.04
CA LEU A 238 38.35 -24.96 19.27
C LEU A 238 38.72 -25.83 20.48
N SER A 239 38.15 -27.03 20.62
CA SER A 239 38.55 -27.95 21.71
C SER A 239 39.94 -28.57 21.48
N ILE A 240 40.29 -28.89 20.23
CA ILE A 240 41.62 -29.42 19.87
C ILE A 240 42.70 -28.37 20.08
N SER A 241 42.49 -27.13 19.62
CA SER A 241 43.47 -26.04 19.78
C SER A 241 43.69 -25.65 21.25
N THR A 242 42.64 -25.61 22.07
CA THR A 242 42.78 -25.38 23.52
C THR A 242 43.48 -26.55 24.23
N LEU A 243 43.22 -27.80 23.85
CA LEU A 243 43.95 -28.97 24.37
C LEU A 243 45.44 -28.90 24.04
N ILE A 244 45.79 -28.58 22.78
CA ILE A 244 47.19 -28.40 22.35
C ILE A 244 47.88 -27.29 23.15
N PHE A 245 47.21 -26.16 23.39
CA PHE A 245 47.74 -25.06 24.20
C PHE A 245 48.01 -25.48 25.67
N ILE A 246 47.12 -26.28 26.26
CA ILE A 246 47.31 -26.85 27.62
C ILE A 246 48.49 -27.81 27.66
N LEU A 247 48.62 -28.70 26.66
CA LEU A 247 49.73 -29.63 26.55
C LEU A 247 51.07 -28.91 26.30
N TYR A 248 51.08 -27.84 25.50
CA TYR A 248 52.26 -27.00 25.29
C TYR A 248 52.67 -26.27 26.58
N ARG A 249 51.72 -25.70 27.33
CA ARG A 249 51.99 -25.11 28.65
C ARG A 249 52.53 -26.12 29.66
N ARG A 250 52.04 -27.37 29.64
CA ARG A 250 52.56 -28.48 30.47
C ARG A 250 53.93 -29.01 30.03
N ARG A 251 54.44 -28.63 28.85
CA ARG A 251 55.77 -28.99 28.36
C ARG A 251 56.86 -27.96 28.63
N LYS A 252 56.55 -26.82 29.26
CA LYS A 252 57.59 -25.85 29.64
C LYS A 252 58.34 -26.35 30.89
N PRO A 253 59.65 -26.65 30.84
CA PRO A 253 60.38 -27.11 32.01
C PRO A 253 60.55 -25.98 33.03
N GLU A 254 60.71 -26.35 34.29
CA GLU A 254 61.28 -25.46 35.31
C GLU A 254 62.77 -25.21 35.00
N GLN A 255 63.25 -24.02 35.32
CA GLN A 255 64.66 -23.64 35.17
C GLN A 255 65.18 -23.27 36.56
N ASN A 256 66.10 -24.09 37.09
CA ASN A 256 66.58 -23.98 38.46
C ASN A 256 67.37 -22.69 38.71
N VAL A 257 67.40 -22.26 39.97
CA VAL A 257 68.08 -21.06 40.46
C VAL A 257 69.24 -21.45 41.37
N GLU A 258 70.42 -20.87 41.12
CA GLU A 258 71.58 -20.93 42.02
C GLU A 258 72.39 -19.61 41.90
N VAL A 259 73.04 -19.18 42.99
CA VAL A 259 73.47 -17.79 43.30
C VAL A 259 74.73 -17.87 44.21
N PRO A 260 75.85 -17.09 44.07
CA PRO A 260 75.89 -15.62 44.25
C PRO A 260 77.04 -14.89 43.45
N ASP A 261 77.41 -13.60 43.61
CA ASP A 261 76.74 -12.42 44.21
C ASP A 261 76.90 -11.14 43.33
N LYS A 262 78.09 -10.50 43.35
CA LYS A 262 78.28 -9.03 43.26
C LYS A 262 79.74 -8.63 42.92
N PRO A 263 80.12 -7.33 42.69
CA PRO A 263 79.39 -6.08 43.01
C PRO A 263 79.40 -4.94 41.96
N VAL A 264 78.72 -3.80 42.27
CA VAL A 264 78.93 -2.40 41.76
C VAL A 264 78.80 -2.17 40.24
N SER A 265 78.07 -1.18 39.67
CA SER A 265 77.06 -0.16 40.05
C SER A 265 76.48 0.41 38.71
N THR A 266 75.58 1.40 38.54
CA THR A 266 75.04 2.50 39.38
C THR A 266 73.63 2.91 38.87
N SER A 267 72.71 3.27 39.79
CA SER A 267 71.49 4.11 39.61
C SER A 267 70.44 3.81 38.51
N LEU A 268 69.14 3.58 38.81
CA LEU A 268 68.07 4.53 39.28
C LEU A 268 67.60 5.54 38.19
N LYS A 269 66.30 5.85 37.96
CA LYS A 269 65.01 5.68 38.71
C LYS A 269 63.87 5.23 37.75
N SER A 270 62.94 4.33 38.13
CA SER A 270 61.63 4.57 38.82
C SER A 270 60.54 5.19 37.92
N SER A 271 59.24 4.85 37.97
CA SER A 271 58.46 4.22 39.07
C SER A 271 57.25 3.36 38.61
N LYS A 272 56.93 2.33 39.42
CA LYS A 272 55.61 1.95 39.99
C LYS A 272 54.31 2.20 39.19
N SER A 273 53.45 1.21 38.87
CA SER A 273 52.67 0.29 39.74
C SER A 273 51.50 0.97 40.49
N SER A 274 50.28 0.43 40.64
CA SER A 274 49.73 -0.87 40.17
C SER A 274 48.22 -1.05 40.44
N ALA A 275 47.51 -1.65 39.47
CA ALA A 275 46.41 -2.62 39.67
C ALA A 275 45.04 -2.07 40.24
N PRO A 276 43.98 -2.90 40.47
CA PRO A 276 42.78 -2.80 39.60
C PRO A 276 41.39 -2.95 40.28
N HIS A 277 40.27 -2.71 39.56
CA HIS A 277 39.12 -3.65 39.49
C HIS A 277 37.98 -3.26 38.50
N ARG A 278 37.00 -4.17 38.37
CA ARG A 278 35.72 -4.02 37.61
C ARG A 278 34.69 -3.15 38.36
N SER A 279 33.74 -2.54 37.64
CA SER A 279 32.28 -2.71 37.90
C SER A 279 31.39 -2.08 36.80
N LEU A 280 30.08 -2.32 36.91
CA LEU A 280 28.99 -1.99 35.97
C LEU A 280 28.03 -0.98 36.63
N SER A 281 27.48 0.00 35.90
CA SER A 281 26.15 0.59 36.18
C SER A 281 25.59 1.41 35.01
N LEU A 282 24.31 1.81 35.13
CA LEU A 282 23.45 2.44 34.12
C LEU A 282 22.72 3.64 34.75
N HIS A 283 22.66 4.82 34.12
CA HIS A 283 21.59 5.78 34.42
C HIS A 283 21.22 6.80 33.33
N ASN A 284 20.05 7.41 33.53
CA ASN A 284 19.09 8.02 32.63
C ASN A 284 19.44 9.34 31.90
N GLN A 285 18.65 9.54 30.84
CA GLN A 285 17.91 10.76 30.45
C GLN A 285 17.84 11.93 31.45
N LEU A 286 17.64 13.15 30.92
CA LEU A 286 16.59 14.06 31.42
C LEU A 286 16.06 14.97 30.27
N LEU A 287 14.86 15.52 30.46
CA LEU A 287 14.20 16.49 29.57
C LEU A 287 14.08 17.85 30.28
N HIS A 288 13.67 18.88 29.54
CA HIS A 288 13.02 20.06 30.11
C HIS A 288 11.75 20.43 29.33
N LYS A 289 10.77 20.99 30.05
CA LYS A 289 9.43 21.40 29.62
C LYS A 289 9.06 22.70 30.34
N GLU A 290 8.29 23.57 29.67
CA GLU A 290 7.22 24.48 30.16
C GLU A 290 6.73 25.35 28.97
N ASN A 291 5.66 26.18 29.01
CA ASN A 291 4.24 26.05 29.41
C ASN A 291 3.54 27.38 28.95
N MET A 292 2.22 27.65 28.98
CA MET A 292 0.97 26.96 29.36
C MET A 292 -0.20 27.63 28.57
N GLY A 293 -1.31 26.93 28.32
CA GLY A 293 -2.54 27.52 27.74
C GLY A 293 -3.68 26.50 27.61
N ASP A 294 -4.93 26.91 27.84
CA ASP A 294 -6.08 26.03 28.09
C ASP A 294 -7.23 26.17 27.06
N VAL A 295 -8.27 25.33 27.21
CA VAL A 295 -9.62 25.31 26.63
C VAL A 295 -9.85 24.34 25.46
N ALA A 296 -10.35 23.15 25.84
CA ALA A 296 -11.51 22.40 25.33
C ALA A 296 -11.90 22.45 23.81
N ILE A 297 -12.35 21.35 23.17
CA ILE A 297 -12.58 19.95 23.61
C ILE A 297 -12.45 19.03 22.37
N PHE A 298 -12.11 17.75 22.58
CA PHE A 298 -12.09 16.73 21.52
C PHE A 298 -13.49 16.16 21.28
N GLU A 299 -13.94 16.07 20.02
CA GLU A 299 -15.02 15.15 19.62
C GLU A 299 -14.93 14.74 18.14
N SER A 300 -13.77 14.21 17.73
CA SER A 300 -13.55 13.46 16.46
C SER A 300 -12.11 12.91 16.44
N ASP A 301 -11.94 11.58 16.44
CA ASP A 301 -10.63 10.93 16.22
C ASP A 301 -10.28 10.91 14.71
N GLY A 302 -10.14 12.10 14.12
CA GLY A 302 -9.86 12.27 12.70
C GLY A 302 -9.33 13.67 12.36
N PRO A 303 -8.61 13.82 11.23
CA PRO A 303 -7.98 15.08 10.86
C PRO A 303 -9.01 16.18 10.59
N VAL A 304 -8.72 17.40 11.05
CA VAL A 304 -9.56 18.58 10.74
C VAL A 304 -9.42 18.91 9.26
N ILE A 305 -10.54 18.81 8.54
CA ILE A 305 -10.62 19.15 7.11
C ILE A 305 -10.87 20.66 6.97
N PHE A 306 -10.00 21.33 6.23
CA PHE A 306 -10.13 22.73 5.81
C PHE A 306 -10.49 22.77 4.32
N SER A 307 -11.21 23.80 3.86
CA SER A 307 -11.46 23.97 2.42
C SER A 307 -10.19 24.45 1.71
N LEU A 308 -10.08 24.18 0.40
CA LEU A 308 -8.98 24.74 -0.41
C LEU A 308 -9.02 26.28 -0.39
N GLU A 309 -10.21 26.87 -0.39
CA GLU A 309 -10.45 28.31 -0.27
C GLU A 309 -9.89 28.89 1.04
N GLU A 310 -10.15 28.26 2.20
CA GLU A 310 -9.61 28.68 3.50
C GLU A 310 -8.07 28.57 3.55
N ILE A 311 -7.50 27.58 2.88
CA ILE A 311 -6.05 27.40 2.73
C ILE A 311 -5.44 28.43 1.77
N GLU A 312 -6.14 28.76 0.68
CA GLU A 312 -5.71 29.75 -0.30
C GLU A 312 -5.79 31.17 0.27
N GLU A 313 -6.88 31.58 0.91
CA GLU A 313 -6.95 32.88 1.59
C GLU A 313 -5.84 33.03 2.64
N ALA A 314 -5.64 32.03 3.50
CA ALA A 314 -4.58 32.03 4.50
C ALA A 314 -3.18 32.23 3.89
N THR A 315 -2.89 31.55 2.77
CA THR A 315 -1.61 31.66 2.05
C THR A 315 -1.55 32.80 1.03
N GLY A 316 -2.62 33.56 0.81
CA GLY A 316 -2.69 34.56 -0.27
C GLY A 316 -2.58 33.93 -1.67
N TYR A 317 -3.34 32.86 -1.92
CA TYR A 317 -3.30 32.01 -3.12
C TYR A 317 -1.92 31.39 -3.37
N PHE A 318 -1.24 30.96 -2.29
CA PHE A 318 0.14 30.45 -2.29
C PHE A 318 1.15 31.46 -2.86
N ASP A 319 1.09 32.70 -2.38
CA ASP A 319 2.06 33.76 -2.71
C ASP A 319 3.50 33.32 -2.37
N GLU A 320 4.39 33.33 -3.37
CA GLU A 320 5.81 32.95 -3.20
C GLU A 320 6.55 33.87 -2.20
N THR A 321 6.04 35.08 -1.90
CA THR A 321 6.58 35.93 -0.82
C THR A 321 6.32 35.36 0.58
N LYS A 322 5.29 34.51 0.75
CA LYS A 322 5.01 33.77 2.00
C LYS A 322 5.67 32.38 2.05
N LYS A 323 6.48 32.01 1.06
CA LYS A 323 7.14 30.70 0.98
C LYS A 323 8.29 30.61 1.99
N ILE A 324 8.11 29.80 3.02
CA ILE A 324 9.07 29.60 4.12
C ILE A 324 9.98 28.37 3.92
N GLY A 325 9.76 27.57 2.88
CA GLY A 325 10.68 26.51 2.48
C GLY A 325 10.27 25.77 1.21
N GLU A 326 11.21 25.02 0.63
CA GLU A 326 10.94 24.07 -0.45
C GLU A 326 11.82 22.82 -0.29
N GLY A 327 11.29 21.66 -0.70
CA GLY A 327 12.02 20.40 -0.79
C GLY A 327 11.55 19.54 -1.96
N GLY A 328 12.03 18.29 -1.99
CA GLY A 328 11.68 17.34 -3.05
C GLY A 328 10.18 17.10 -3.20
N TYR A 329 9.44 17.10 -2.09
CA TYR A 329 8.03 16.69 -2.02
C TYR A 329 7.02 17.85 -2.13
N GLY A 330 7.46 19.11 -2.03
CA GLY A 330 6.56 20.26 -1.99
C GLY A 330 7.21 21.56 -1.54
N SER A 331 6.40 22.62 -1.51
CA SER A 331 6.74 23.94 -0.98
C SER A 331 5.92 24.22 0.28
N VAL A 332 6.53 24.88 1.27
CA VAL A 332 5.87 25.24 2.54
C VAL A 332 5.65 26.76 2.56
N PHE A 333 4.41 27.16 2.82
CA PHE A 333 3.98 28.56 2.89
C PHE A 333 3.54 28.89 4.32
N LEU A 334 3.80 30.12 4.76
CA LEU A 334 3.19 30.67 5.96
C LEU A 334 1.75 31.10 5.63
N GLY A 335 0.79 30.68 6.44
CA GLY A 335 -0.57 31.17 6.39
C GLY A 335 -1.15 31.43 7.77
N VAL A 336 -2.29 32.10 7.83
CA VAL A 336 -3.05 32.35 9.06
C VAL A 336 -4.46 31.79 8.90
N ILE A 337 -4.74 30.66 9.56
CA ILE A 337 -6.07 30.04 9.57
C ILE A 337 -6.73 30.35 10.91
N ARG A 338 -7.92 30.97 10.88
CA ARG A 338 -8.74 31.30 12.08
C ARG A 338 -7.96 32.05 13.17
N GLY A 339 -7.06 32.95 12.76
CA GLY A 339 -6.20 33.75 13.65
C GLY A 339 -4.94 33.04 14.18
N LYS A 340 -4.67 31.81 13.74
CA LYS A 340 -3.48 31.03 14.13
C LYS A 340 -2.50 30.93 12.95
N GLU A 341 -1.23 31.27 13.19
CA GLU A 341 -0.15 31.02 12.23
C GLU A 341 0.08 29.52 12.04
N VAL A 342 0.19 29.10 10.78
CA VAL A 342 0.33 27.70 10.35
C VAL A 342 1.29 27.58 9.18
N ALA A 343 2.05 26.48 9.16
CA ALA A 343 2.89 26.09 8.03
C ALA A 343 2.09 25.18 7.10
N ILE A 344 1.76 25.68 5.91
CA ILE A 344 0.91 25.00 4.92
C ILE A 344 1.81 24.40 3.83
N LYS A 345 1.87 23.06 3.77
CA LYS A 345 2.71 22.33 2.82
C LYS A 345 1.93 21.98 1.54
N LYS A 346 2.23 22.69 0.45
CA LYS A 346 1.71 22.38 -0.89
C LYS A 346 2.56 21.28 -1.52
N MET A 347 2.03 20.06 -1.54
CA MET A 347 2.68 18.90 -2.16
C MET A 347 2.81 19.09 -3.68
N LYS A 348 3.87 18.54 -4.27
CA LYS A 348 3.99 18.42 -5.73
C LYS A 348 3.04 17.32 -6.23
N SER A 349 2.45 17.49 -7.41
CA SER A 349 1.30 16.69 -7.89
C SER A 349 1.59 15.20 -8.12
N ASN A 350 2.85 14.78 -8.05
CA ASN A 350 3.33 13.41 -8.13
C ASN A 350 3.67 12.77 -6.76
N SER A 351 3.60 13.51 -5.64
CA SER A 351 4.02 13.05 -4.31
C SER A 351 2.86 12.53 -3.42
N THR A 352 1.96 11.72 -4.00
CA THR A 352 0.85 11.11 -3.26
C THR A 352 1.31 10.09 -2.21
N LYS A 353 2.40 9.35 -2.47
CA LYS A 353 2.96 8.38 -1.52
C LYS A 353 3.41 9.05 -0.23
N GLU A 354 4.06 10.20 -0.35
CA GLU A 354 4.59 10.97 0.77
C GLU A 354 3.49 11.74 1.51
N PHE A 355 2.46 12.20 0.79
CA PHE A 355 1.24 12.75 1.40
C PHE A 355 0.55 11.75 2.32
N PHE A 356 0.31 10.51 1.85
CA PHE A 356 -0.26 9.45 2.68
C PHE A 356 0.69 8.93 3.77
N ALA A 357 2.01 9.07 3.59
CA ALA A 357 2.98 8.75 4.65
C ALA A 357 2.93 9.77 5.79
N GLU A 358 2.84 11.07 5.49
CA GLU A 358 2.73 12.13 6.52
C GLU A 358 1.38 12.09 7.23
N LEU A 359 0.28 11.84 6.52
CA LEU A 359 -1.06 11.63 7.10
C LEU A 359 -1.17 10.39 8.01
N LYS A 360 -0.19 9.48 8.00
CA LYS A 360 -0.14 8.28 8.86
C LYS A 360 0.72 8.46 10.12
N VAL A 361 1.38 9.61 10.26
CA VAL A 361 2.24 9.96 11.42
C VAL A 361 1.56 10.98 12.35
N LEU A 362 0.44 11.57 11.90
CA LEU A 362 -0.47 12.42 12.66
C LEU A 362 -1.61 11.60 13.29
#